data_AF-A0AAA9ZAR6-F1
#
_entry.id   AF-A0AAA9ZAR6-F1
#
_cell.length_a   1.000
_cell.length_b   1.000
_cell.length_c   1.000
_cell.angle_alpha   90.00
_cell.angle_beta   90.00
_cell.angle_gamma   90.00
#
_symmetry.space_group_name_H-M   'P 1'
#
loop_
_entity.id
_entity.type
_entity.pdbx_description
1 polymer ?
#
loop_
_entity_poly.entity_id
_entity_poly.type
_entity_poly.pdbx_seq_one_letter_code
_entity_poly.pdbx_strand_id
1 'polypeptide(L)'
;MAGKVNGPTTAQHDVTYLSNLKMAATILEKNNLLGVIEPINQYSVPGYYLSCYEKAITTLNQINSPYLKLMLDLFHAQHIRGDLTNAIRSYAPHIGHVQLAQVPSRNEPDTEGEINYPYVLHTLEANGYTNWVGCEYKPKAGSVQGLGWLRDFGYWSQK
;
A
#
# COMPACT_ATOMS: atom_id res chain seq x y z
N MET A 1 2.11 11.41 -3.34
CA MET A 1 0.64 11.50 -3.18
C MET A 1 -0.01 11.98 -4.45
N ALA A 2 -1.18 11.45 -4.80
CA ALA A 2 -1.87 11.74 -6.06
C ALA A 2 -2.80 12.97 -6.02
N GLY A 3 -3.07 13.49 -4.82
CA GLY A 3 -3.94 14.65 -4.61
C GLY A 3 -5.43 14.29 -4.61
N LYS A 4 -6.26 15.30 -4.33
CA LYS A 4 -7.72 15.22 -4.40
C LYS A 4 -8.25 15.92 -5.64
N VAL A 5 -9.33 15.41 -6.21
CA VAL A 5 -10.06 16.06 -7.30
C VAL A 5 -11.40 16.57 -6.76
N ASN A 6 -11.72 17.83 -7.08
CA ASN A 6 -13.02 18.39 -6.81
C ASN A 6 -13.95 18.07 -8.00
N GLY A 7 -14.84 17.10 -7.81
CA GLY A 7 -15.76 16.62 -8.85
C GLY A 7 -15.23 15.39 -9.61
N PRO A 8 -15.84 15.04 -10.76
CA PRO A 8 -15.45 13.87 -11.52
C PRO A 8 -14.00 13.93 -12.01
N THR A 9 -13.31 12.79 -11.98
CA THR A 9 -12.01 12.66 -12.64
C THR A 9 -12.18 12.83 -14.15
N THR A 10 -11.25 13.55 -14.78
CA THR A 10 -11.23 13.80 -16.22
C THR A 10 -9.94 13.30 -16.83
N ALA A 11 -9.91 13.13 -18.16
CA ALA A 11 -8.71 12.71 -18.89
C ALA A 11 -7.50 13.64 -18.66
N GLN A 12 -7.74 14.94 -18.39
CA GLN A 12 -6.65 15.89 -18.10
C GLN A 12 -5.93 15.56 -16.79
N HIS A 13 -6.65 15.03 -15.79
CA HIS A 13 -6.03 14.55 -14.55
C HIS A 13 -5.13 13.34 -14.83
N ASP A 14 -5.57 12.41 -15.69
CA ASP A 14 -4.77 11.25 -16.08
C ASP A 14 -3.49 11.65 -16.82
N VAL A 15 -3.60 12.59 -17.77
CA VAL A 15 -2.44 13.14 -18.49
C VAL A 15 -1.45 13.80 -17.53
N THR A 16 -1.94 14.62 -16.61
CA THR A 16 -1.11 15.35 -15.64
C THR A 16 -0.44 14.41 -14.64
N TYR A 17 -1.18 13.42 -14.15
CA TYR A 17 -0.65 12.44 -13.21
C TYR A 17 0.47 11.60 -13.85
N LEU A 18 0.22 11.10 -15.06
CA LEU A 18 1.21 10.31 -15.81
C LEU A 18 2.46 11.13 -16.14
N SER A 19 2.31 12.38 -16.60
CA SER A 19 3.46 13.23 -16.95
C SER A 19 4.33 13.54 -15.73
N ASN A 20 3.71 13.87 -14.59
CA ASN A 20 4.41 14.13 -13.34
C ASN A 20 5.17 12.90 -12.84
N LEU A 21 4.56 11.71 -12.90
CA LEU A 21 5.22 10.48 -12.47
C LEU A 21 6.36 10.06 -13.41
N LYS A 22 6.26 10.31 -14.72
CA LYS A 22 7.40 10.10 -15.65
C LYS A 22 8.59 11.00 -15.30
N MET A 23 8.32 12.26 -14.97
CA MET A 23 9.35 13.18 -14.49
C MET A 23 9.94 12.69 -13.16
N ALA A 24 9.10 12.30 -12.21
CA ALA A 24 9.54 11.77 -10.91
C ALA A 24 10.40 10.52 -11.07
N ALA A 25 10.01 9.56 -11.93
CA ALA A 25 10.77 8.35 -12.20
C ALA A 25 12.19 8.65 -12.72
N THR A 26 12.34 9.66 -13.59
CA THR A 26 13.64 10.11 -14.09
C THR A 26 14.51 10.69 -12.97
N ILE A 27 13.91 11.44 -12.04
CA ILE A 27 14.62 12.02 -10.89
C ILE A 27 15.03 10.93 -9.90
N LEU A 28 14.13 9.99 -9.62
CA LEU A 28 14.36 8.85 -8.73
C LEU A 28 15.51 7.98 -9.23
N GLU A 29 15.52 7.65 -10.52
CA GLU A 29 16.61 6.91 -11.17
C GLU A 29 17.96 7.62 -11.03
N LYS A 30 18.04 8.92 -11.33
CA LYS A 30 19.28 9.71 -11.22
C LYS A 30 19.86 9.73 -9.81
N ASN A 31 19.02 9.54 -8.79
CA ASN A 31 19.42 9.57 -7.39
C ASN A 31 19.46 8.16 -6.76
N ASN A 32 19.22 7.10 -7.54
CA ASN A 32 19.12 5.72 -7.05
C ASN A 32 18.13 5.57 -5.87
N LEU A 33 16.97 6.22 -5.99
CA LEU A 33 15.89 6.17 -5.00
C LEU A 33 14.69 5.41 -5.58
N LEU A 34 14.06 4.58 -4.75
CA LEU A 34 12.79 3.96 -5.10
C LEU A 34 11.63 4.87 -4.66
N GLY A 35 10.80 5.28 -5.61
CA GLY A 35 9.51 5.92 -5.34
C GLY A 35 8.37 4.92 -5.37
N VAL A 36 7.29 5.26 -4.67
CA VAL A 36 6.06 4.48 -4.70
C VAL A 36 4.82 5.34 -4.94
N ILE A 37 3.81 4.74 -5.56
CA ILE A 37 2.45 5.31 -5.63
C ILE A 37 1.49 4.44 -4.81
N GLU A 38 0.54 5.08 -4.14
CA GLU A 38 -0.34 4.43 -3.17
C GLU A 38 -1.81 4.71 -3.52
N PRO A 39 -2.59 3.65 -3.84
CA PRO A 39 -4.03 3.76 -3.92
C PRO A 39 -4.67 3.90 -2.53
N ILE A 40 -5.48 4.94 -2.31
CA ILE A 40 -6.12 5.22 -1.02
C ILE A 40 -7.63 5.10 -1.14
N ASN A 41 -8.26 4.47 -0.14
CA ASN A 41 -9.71 4.23 -0.16
C ASN A 41 -10.50 5.54 0.05
N GLN A 42 -11.68 5.59 -0.57
CA GLN A 42 -12.56 6.77 -0.51
C GLN A 42 -13.15 7.00 0.89
N TYR A 43 -13.19 5.99 1.75
CA TYR A 43 -13.62 6.12 3.14
C TYR A 43 -12.66 7.01 3.95
N SER A 44 -11.35 6.81 3.76
CA SER A 44 -10.30 7.55 4.47
C SER A 44 -10.06 8.92 3.86
N VAL A 45 -10.05 8.99 2.53
CA VAL A 45 -9.76 10.22 1.80
C VAL A 45 -10.75 10.38 0.64
N PRO A 46 -11.96 10.91 0.92
CA PRO A 46 -12.93 11.21 -0.13
C PRO A 46 -12.34 12.14 -1.18
N GLY A 47 -12.56 11.80 -2.45
CA GLY A 47 -12.09 12.55 -3.62
C GLY A 47 -10.61 12.32 -3.96
N TYR A 48 -9.92 11.37 -3.32
CA TYR A 48 -8.54 11.05 -3.69
C TYR A 48 -8.46 10.50 -5.12
N TYR A 49 -7.52 11.01 -5.93
CA TYR A 49 -7.44 10.72 -7.36
C TYR A 49 -7.09 9.25 -7.65
N LEU A 50 -6.06 8.72 -6.97
CA LEU A 50 -5.62 7.34 -7.14
C LEU A 50 -6.33 6.46 -6.10
N SER A 51 -7.57 6.06 -6.35
CA SER A 51 -8.36 5.23 -5.42
C SER A 51 -8.73 3.86 -6.00
N CYS A 52 -7.96 3.37 -6.96
CA CYS A 52 -8.19 2.12 -7.69
C CYS A 52 -6.83 1.50 -8.05
N TYR A 53 -6.66 0.20 -7.75
CA TYR A 53 -5.41 -0.50 -8.00
C TYR A 53 -5.18 -0.77 -9.49
N GLU A 54 -6.24 -1.03 -10.27
CA GLU A 54 -6.16 -1.23 -11.73
C GLU A 54 -5.60 0.01 -12.44
N LYS A 55 -6.02 1.21 -12.01
CA LYS A 55 -5.45 2.47 -12.48
C LYS A 55 -3.97 2.57 -12.10
N ALA A 56 -3.61 2.26 -10.86
CA ALA A 56 -2.22 2.32 -10.40
C ALA A 56 -1.30 1.39 -11.22
N ILE A 57 -1.71 0.13 -11.42
CA ILE A 57 -0.95 -0.82 -12.23
C ILE A 57 -0.84 -0.37 -13.69
N THR A 58 -1.94 0.13 -14.28
CA THR A 58 -1.92 0.66 -15.65
C THR A 58 -0.92 1.82 -15.77
N THR A 59 -0.92 2.75 -14.82
CA THR A 59 0.02 3.88 -14.79
C THR A 59 1.47 3.41 -14.63
N LEU A 60 1.74 2.47 -13.72
CA LEU A 60 3.09 1.92 -13.54
C LEU A 60 3.60 1.23 -14.81
N ASN A 61 2.75 0.45 -15.48
CA ASN A 61 3.08 -0.21 -16.74
C ASN A 61 3.37 0.79 -17.87
N GLN A 62 2.61 1.90 -17.94
CA GLN A 62 2.85 2.96 -18.92
C GLN A 62 4.15 3.73 -18.69
N ILE A 63 4.58 3.84 -17.43
CA ILE A 63 5.85 4.49 -17.07
C ILE A 63 7.03 3.53 -17.28
N ASN A 64 6.83 2.25 -17.00
CA ASN A 64 7.80 1.17 -17.18
C ASN A 64 9.18 1.49 -16.59
N SER A 65 9.21 1.99 -15.34
CA SER A 65 10.44 2.31 -14.63
C SER A 65 10.66 1.34 -13.46
N PRO A 66 11.89 0.82 -13.24
CA PRO A 66 12.19 0.02 -12.06
C PRO A 66 12.24 0.86 -10.77
N TYR A 67 12.36 2.19 -10.86
CA TYR A 67 12.49 3.13 -9.74
C TYR A 67 11.15 3.70 -9.26
N LEU A 68 10.03 3.29 -9.86
CA LEU A 68 8.69 3.67 -9.41
C LEU A 68 7.82 2.41 -9.29
N LYS A 69 7.32 2.14 -8.09
CA LYS A 69 6.60 0.91 -7.75
C LYS A 69 5.27 1.20 -7.03
N LEU A 70 4.54 0.14 -6.72
CA LEU A 70 3.30 0.17 -5.94
C LEU A 70 3.60 0.12 -4.44
N MET A 71 2.94 0.96 -3.68
CA MET A 71 2.76 0.79 -2.24
C MET A 71 1.45 0.02 -2.02
N LEU A 72 1.56 -1.22 -1.54
CA LEU A 72 0.42 -2.04 -1.19
C LEU A 72 0.09 -1.83 0.30
N ASP A 73 -0.70 -0.80 0.59
CA ASP A 73 -1.34 -0.66 1.89
C ASP A 73 -2.51 -1.65 1.98
N LEU A 74 -2.42 -2.62 2.89
CA LEU A 74 -3.40 -3.70 3.03
C LEU A 74 -4.75 -3.22 3.58
N PHE A 75 -4.77 -2.14 4.37
CA PHE A 75 -6.00 -1.51 4.85
C PHE A 75 -6.76 -0.84 3.69
N HIS A 76 -6.04 -0.11 2.84
CA HIS A 76 -6.61 0.49 1.64
C HIS A 76 -7.00 -0.57 0.60
N ALA A 77 -6.17 -1.60 0.39
CA ALA A 77 -6.46 -2.69 -0.53
C ALA A 77 -7.74 -3.45 -0.15
N GLN A 78 -7.93 -3.75 1.13
CA GLN A 78 -9.13 -4.46 1.58
C GLN A 78 -10.41 -3.64 1.33
N HIS A 79 -10.39 -2.34 1.59
CA HIS A 79 -11.53 -1.45 1.32
C HIS A 79 -11.80 -1.17 -0.17
N ILE A 80 -10.75 -1.11 -1.00
CA ILE A 80 -10.89 -0.80 -2.44
C ILE A 80 -11.27 -2.05 -3.23
N ARG A 81 -10.59 -3.16 -2.96
CA ARG A 81 -10.59 -4.35 -3.82
C ARG A 81 -11.04 -5.61 -3.08
N GLY A 82 -10.69 -5.73 -1.80
CA GLY A 82 -10.76 -7.01 -1.09
C GLY A 82 -9.86 -8.06 -1.75
N ASP A 83 -10.22 -9.34 -1.59
CA ASP A 83 -9.55 -10.47 -2.25
C ASP A 83 -8.01 -10.41 -2.16
N LEU A 84 -7.51 -10.15 -0.94
CA LEU A 84 -6.10 -9.80 -0.70
C LEU A 84 -5.13 -10.87 -1.21
N THR A 85 -5.48 -12.16 -1.11
CA THR A 85 -4.62 -13.24 -1.60
C THR A 85 -4.36 -13.11 -3.09
N ASN A 86 -5.39 -12.89 -3.90
CA ASN A 86 -5.23 -12.74 -5.34
C ASN A 86 -4.65 -11.38 -5.69
N ALA A 87 -5.00 -10.31 -4.95
CA ALA A 87 -4.39 -9.00 -5.12
C ALA A 87 -2.87 -9.05 -4.92
N ILE A 88 -2.38 -9.71 -3.86
CA ILE A 88 -0.95 -9.90 -3.60
C ILE A 88 -0.28 -10.63 -4.75
N ARG A 89 -0.85 -11.77 -5.19
CA ARG A 89 -0.31 -12.56 -6.30
C ARG A 89 -0.22 -11.74 -7.59
N SER A 90 -1.28 -11.01 -7.93
CA SER A 90 -1.34 -10.20 -9.15
C SER A 90 -0.39 -9.00 -9.11
N TYR A 91 -0.21 -8.39 -7.94
CA TYR A 91 0.57 -7.16 -7.81
C TYR A 91 2.02 -7.39 -7.42
N ALA A 92 2.42 -8.58 -6.97
CA ALA A 92 3.77 -8.90 -6.51
C ALA A 92 4.91 -8.33 -7.38
N PRO A 93 4.88 -8.40 -8.73
CA PRO A 93 5.94 -7.82 -9.57
C PRO A 93 6.09 -6.28 -9.47
N HIS A 94 5.01 -5.61 -9.05
CA HIS A 94 4.91 -4.16 -8.93
C HIS A 94 5.12 -3.65 -7.51
N ILE A 95 5.05 -4.48 -6.48
CA ILE A 95 5.15 -4.05 -5.08
C ILE A 95 6.58 -3.56 -4.80
N GLY A 96 6.68 -2.32 -4.31
CA GLY A 96 7.92 -1.72 -3.79
C GLY A 96 7.90 -1.55 -2.27
N HIS A 97 6.71 -1.42 -1.68
CA HIS A 97 6.53 -1.35 -0.23
C HIS A 97 5.15 -1.87 0.18
N VAL A 98 5.01 -2.32 1.42
CA VAL A 98 3.75 -2.80 2.01
C VAL A 98 3.50 -2.04 3.31
N GLN A 99 2.24 -1.70 3.57
CA GLN A 99 1.81 -1.21 4.88
C GLN A 99 0.66 -2.06 5.42
N LEU A 100 0.52 -2.09 6.75
CA LEU A 100 -0.55 -2.81 7.43
C LEU A 100 -1.29 -1.97 8.47
N ALA A 101 -2.58 -2.24 8.60
CA ALA A 101 -3.47 -1.84 9.69
C ALA A 101 -4.75 -2.67 9.65
N GLN A 102 -5.33 -3.02 10.79
CA GLN A 102 -6.54 -3.83 10.83
C GLN A 102 -7.76 -3.08 10.27
N VAL A 103 -8.64 -3.80 9.58
CA VAL A 103 -9.91 -3.27 9.06
C VAL A 103 -11.04 -3.71 10.00
N PRO A 104 -12.00 -2.83 10.34
CA PRO A 104 -12.19 -1.48 9.78
C PRO A 104 -11.52 -0.34 10.57
N SER A 105 -11.03 -0.59 11.79
CA SER A 105 -10.69 0.49 12.73
C SER A 105 -9.31 1.12 12.53
N ARG A 106 -8.48 0.58 11.63
CA ARG A 106 -7.10 1.00 11.36
C ARG A 106 -6.21 0.93 12.61
N ASN A 107 -6.42 -0.09 13.44
CA ASN A 107 -5.63 -0.39 14.64
C ASN A 107 -4.57 -1.48 14.37
N GLU A 108 -3.92 -1.98 15.43
CA GLU A 108 -2.93 -3.06 15.41
C GLU A 108 -3.46 -4.30 14.64
N PRO A 109 -2.59 -5.06 13.94
CA PRO A 109 -2.99 -6.19 13.12
C PRO A 109 -3.61 -7.37 13.89
N ASP A 110 -3.40 -7.46 15.21
CA ASP A 110 -3.99 -8.47 16.09
C ASP A 110 -5.31 -8.04 16.75
N THR A 111 -5.77 -6.81 16.50
CA THR A 111 -7.07 -6.36 16.99
C THR A 111 -8.23 -7.04 16.26
N GLU A 112 -9.42 -7.01 16.87
CA GLU A 112 -10.65 -7.48 16.24
C GLU A 112 -10.87 -6.79 14.88
N GLY A 113 -11.05 -7.61 13.84
CA GLY A 113 -11.22 -7.15 12.48
C GLY A 113 -11.30 -8.31 11.50
N GLU A 114 -11.32 -7.98 10.22
CA GLU A 114 -11.59 -8.94 9.14
C GLU A 114 -10.33 -9.56 8.51
N ILE A 115 -9.14 -9.00 8.76
CA ILE A 115 -7.90 -9.47 8.14
C ILE A 115 -7.13 -10.41 9.06
N ASN A 116 -6.92 -11.65 8.62
CA ASN A 116 -5.98 -12.59 9.25
C ASN A 116 -4.53 -12.26 8.81
N TYR A 117 -3.85 -11.42 9.58
CA TYR A 117 -2.52 -10.94 9.24
C TYR A 117 -1.42 -12.01 9.15
N PRO A 118 -1.33 -13.00 10.04
CA PRO A 118 -0.36 -14.10 9.86
C PRO A 118 -0.46 -14.77 8.49
N TYR A 119 -1.68 -15.03 8.02
CA TYR A 119 -1.91 -15.60 6.69
C TYR A 119 -1.53 -14.63 5.55
N VAL A 120 -1.90 -13.36 5.66
CA VAL A 120 -1.62 -12.34 4.63
C VAL A 120 -0.11 -12.06 4.52
N LEU A 121 0.60 -11.96 5.64
CA LEU A 121 2.06 -11.77 5.68
C LEU A 121 2.78 -13.00 5.10
N HIS A 122 2.36 -14.20 5.47
CA HIS A 122 2.88 -15.42 4.84
C HIS A 122 2.63 -15.45 3.32
N THR A 123 1.46 -14.96 2.87
CA THR A 123 1.14 -14.87 1.45
C THR A 123 2.07 -13.88 0.72
N LEU A 124 2.42 -12.75 1.33
CA LEU A 124 3.40 -11.81 0.78
C LEU A 124 4.78 -12.46 0.63
N GLU A 125 5.27 -13.11 1.68
CA GLU A 125 6.56 -13.82 1.69
C GLU A 125 6.59 -14.93 0.62
N ALA A 126 5.55 -15.75 0.53
CA ALA A 126 5.42 -16.82 -0.45
C ALA A 126 5.39 -16.32 -1.91
N ASN A 127 5.04 -15.04 -2.12
CA ASN A 127 5.09 -14.38 -3.43
C ASN A 127 6.35 -13.52 -3.62
N GLY A 128 7.40 -13.76 -2.81
CA GLY A 128 8.73 -13.19 -3.00
C GLY A 128 8.91 -11.78 -2.43
N TYR A 129 7.97 -11.26 -1.65
CA TYR A 129 8.16 -10.00 -0.95
C TYR A 129 9.14 -10.18 0.21
N THR A 130 10.26 -9.44 0.17
CA THR A 130 11.39 -9.57 1.11
C THR A 130 11.79 -8.24 1.74
N ASN A 131 10.98 -7.19 1.56
CA ASN A 131 11.27 -5.83 2.02
C ASN A 131 10.44 -5.47 3.26
N TRP A 132 10.60 -4.26 3.78
CA TRP A 132 9.96 -3.79 5.01
C TRP A 132 8.43 -3.73 4.92
N VAL A 133 7.75 -4.04 6.02
CA VAL A 133 6.31 -3.81 6.17
C VAL A 133 6.09 -2.64 7.15
N GLY A 134 5.51 -1.55 6.66
CA GLY A 134 5.19 -0.38 7.47
C GLY A 134 3.99 -0.61 8.38
N CYS A 135 4.12 -0.30 9.66
CA CYS A 135 3.05 -0.40 10.65
C CYS A 135 2.27 0.92 10.73
N GLU A 136 1.44 1.21 9.72
CA GLU A 136 0.68 2.47 9.63
C GLU A 136 -0.73 2.34 10.23
N TYR A 137 -0.78 2.09 11.54
CA TYR A 137 -2.02 2.02 12.30
C TYR A 137 -2.07 3.05 13.43
N LYS A 138 -3.26 3.31 13.95
CA LYS A 138 -3.49 4.10 15.16
C LYS A 138 -3.52 3.14 16.36
N PRO A 139 -2.58 3.21 17.30
CA PRO A 139 -2.58 2.29 18.42
C PRO A 139 -3.84 2.41 19.28
N LYS A 140 -4.47 1.29 19.66
CA LYS A 140 -5.73 1.30 20.42
C LYS A 140 -5.56 1.77 21.86
N ALA A 141 -4.47 1.37 22.51
CA ALA A 141 -4.20 1.65 23.93
C ALA A 141 -2.90 2.44 24.17
N GLY A 142 -2.19 2.82 23.11
CA GLY A 142 -0.86 3.44 23.16
C GLY A 142 0.18 2.61 22.41
N SER A 143 1.21 3.27 21.86
CA SER A 143 2.13 2.62 20.91
C SER A 143 2.85 1.41 21.51
N VAL A 144 3.36 1.51 22.74
CA VAL A 144 4.13 0.41 23.38
C VAL A 144 3.21 -0.74 23.78
N GLN A 145 2.02 -0.42 24.27
CA GLN A 145 1.02 -1.39 24.72
C GLN A 145 0.51 -2.25 23.56
N GLY A 146 0.45 -1.69 22.35
CA GLY A 146 0.01 -2.36 21.12
C GLY A 146 1.08 -3.17 20.38
N LEU A 147 2.26 -3.43 20.95
CA LEU A 147 3.32 -4.18 20.26
C LEU A 147 3.30 -5.70 20.54
N GLY A 148 2.30 -6.19 21.29
CA GLY A 148 2.16 -7.61 21.63
C GLY A 148 2.19 -8.53 20.40
N TRP A 149 1.52 -8.12 19.33
CA TRP A 149 1.46 -8.86 18.07
C TRP A 149 2.83 -9.14 17.44
N LEU A 150 3.83 -8.27 17.64
CA LEU A 150 5.18 -8.52 17.11
C LEU A 150 5.79 -9.78 17.73
N ARG A 151 5.58 -9.99 19.04
CA ARG A 151 6.01 -11.23 19.72
C ARG A 151 5.16 -12.40 19.24
N ASP A 152 3.85 -12.24 19.21
CA ASP A 152 2.91 -13.33 18.93
C ASP A 152 3.02 -13.83 17.48
N PHE A 153 3.41 -12.97 16.54
CA PHE A 153 3.72 -13.32 15.15
C PHE A 153 5.19 -13.72 14.94
N GLY A 154 6.03 -13.69 15.99
CA GLY A 154 7.43 -14.13 15.93
C GLY A 154 8.44 -13.10 15.41
N TYR A 155 8.05 -11.84 15.24
CA TYR A 155 8.91 -10.74 14.81
C TYR A 155 9.69 -10.07 15.96
N TRP A 156 9.36 -10.39 17.21
CA TRP A 156 10.05 -9.90 18.40
C TRP A 156 10.44 -11.06 19.31
N SER A 157 11.73 -11.42 19.32
CA SER A 157 12.29 -12.32 20.33
C SER A 157 12.83 -11.53 21.52
N GLN A 158 12.56 -12.00 22.74
CA GLN A 158 13.27 -11.52 23.92
C GLN A 158 14.68 -12.13 23.87
N LYS A 159 15.70 -11.26 23.81
CA LYS A 159 17.06 -11.66 24.17
C LYS A 159 17.18 -11.77 25.69
#